data_AF-A0A1A2N2Z3-F1
#
_entry.id   AF-A0A1A2N2Z3-F1
#
_cell.length_a   1.000
_cell.length_b   1.000
_cell.length_c   1.000
_cell.angle_alpha   90.00
_cell.angle_beta   90.00
_cell.angle_gamma   90.00
#
_symmetry.space_group_name_H-M   'P 1'
#
loop_
_entity.id
_entity.type
_entity.pdbx_description
1 polymer ?
#
loop_
_entity_poly.entity_id
_entity_poly.type
_entity_poly.pdbx_seq_one_letter_code
_entity_poly.pdbx_strand_id
1 'polypeptide(L)'
;MDAPGYFQAWRDNAARRGVAPDVVAEIARRHAITPDAFRVLGKTAEIRDPDGKSFFLLPRGIGGGDARAATLCTYVLNAGTGYGRKGAHRTDFPPTPYGAAEITRIMRRQNANGWSYTRDVRFVDRNGGRLVATPNGILMGLGGNWIQRQFCRRGGTTWGDIFMVNVGAVTDPAGWLRRIVESGHAWYVRADGTPVQSRLDLDRVLHHEERHCRQWAEKGYVGMLRDYGRELVREYAFGAINRLEEDAGLADGGYRASIPW
;
A
#
# COMPACT_ATOMS: atom_id res chain seq x y z
N MET A 1 7.22 14.01 -15.62
CA MET A 1 7.76 13.06 -16.62
C MET A 1 6.58 12.52 -17.42
N ASP A 2 6.78 12.24 -18.70
CA ASP A 2 5.76 11.68 -19.59
C ASP A 2 5.82 10.14 -19.62
N ALA A 3 4.94 9.52 -20.40
CA ALA A 3 4.82 8.06 -20.45
C ALA A 3 6.11 7.36 -20.96
N PRO A 4 6.74 7.83 -22.06
CA PRO A 4 8.05 7.32 -22.50
C PRO A 4 9.14 7.46 -21.43
N GLY A 5 9.19 8.58 -20.72
CA GLY A 5 10.15 8.79 -19.63
C GLY A 5 10.00 7.76 -18.51
N TYR A 6 8.76 7.47 -18.07
CA TYR A 6 8.53 6.46 -17.03
C TYR A 6 8.83 5.03 -17.51
N PHE A 7 8.59 4.74 -18.79
CA PHE A 7 8.97 3.44 -19.36
C PHE A 7 10.49 3.23 -19.36
N GLN A 8 11.26 4.28 -19.68
CA GLN A 8 12.71 4.20 -19.58
C GLN A 8 13.15 4.08 -18.12
N ALA A 9 12.58 4.88 -17.22
CA ALA A 9 12.86 4.81 -15.78
C ALA A 9 12.55 3.42 -15.19
N TRP A 10 11.53 2.72 -15.69
CA TRP A 10 11.25 1.34 -15.30
C TRP A 10 12.42 0.40 -15.67
N ARG A 11 12.93 0.50 -16.89
CA ARG A 11 14.09 -0.30 -17.34
C ARG A 11 15.34 0.01 -16.52
N ASP A 12 15.57 1.28 -16.22
CA ASP A 12 16.72 1.72 -15.42
C ASP A 12 16.60 1.23 -13.97
N ASN A 13 15.40 1.28 -13.38
CA ASN A 13 15.13 0.72 -12.05
C ASN A 13 15.32 -0.78 -12.01
N ALA A 14 14.85 -1.51 -13.03
CA ALA A 14 15.04 -2.95 -13.14
C ALA A 14 16.53 -3.32 -13.21
N ALA A 15 17.31 -2.63 -14.05
CA ALA A 15 18.75 -2.82 -14.16
C ALA A 15 19.46 -2.52 -12.83
N ARG A 16 19.17 -1.37 -12.19
CA ARG A 16 19.73 -0.98 -10.88
C ARG A 16 19.44 -2.00 -9.78
N ARG A 17 18.29 -2.69 -9.86
CA ARG A 17 17.89 -3.70 -8.87
C ARG A 17 18.34 -5.12 -9.21
N GLY A 18 19.09 -5.31 -10.30
CA GLY A 18 19.60 -6.61 -10.73
C GLY A 18 18.52 -7.53 -11.30
N VAL A 19 17.41 -6.98 -11.81
CA VAL A 19 16.38 -7.77 -12.49
C VAL A 19 16.92 -8.19 -13.85
N ALA A 20 16.87 -9.49 -14.14
CA ALA A 20 17.40 -10.04 -15.38
C ALA A 20 16.60 -9.52 -16.61
N PRO A 21 17.27 -9.24 -17.75
CA PRO A 21 16.62 -8.65 -18.93
C PRO A 21 15.46 -9.51 -19.50
N ASP A 22 15.56 -10.82 -19.39
CA ASP A 22 14.52 -11.78 -19.80
C ASP A 22 13.25 -11.65 -18.95
N VAL A 23 13.38 -11.40 -17.64
CA VAL A 23 12.25 -11.10 -16.75
C VAL A 23 11.55 -9.80 -17.17
N VAL A 24 12.31 -8.74 -17.48
CA VAL A 24 11.75 -7.47 -17.97
C VAL A 24 11.02 -7.68 -19.31
N ALA A 25 11.62 -8.45 -20.22
CA ALA A 25 11.00 -8.80 -21.50
C ALA A 25 9.73 -9.65 -21.33
N GLU A 26 9.71 -10.59 -20.38
CA GLU A 26 8.51 -11.37 -20.07
C GLU A 26 7.38 -10.47 -19.56
N ILE A 27 7.68 -9.57 -18.62
CA ILE A 27 6.69 -8.61 -18.08
C ILE A 27 6.10 -7.77 -19.22
N ALA A 28 6.96 -7.21 -20.08
CA ALA A 28 6.53 -6.38 -21.20
C ALA A 28 5.58 -7.13 -22.13
N ARG A 29 5.94 -8.36 -22.54
CA ARG A 29 5.12 -9.17 -23.45
C ARG A 29 3.82 -9.66 -22.81
N ARG A 30 3.89 -10.23 -21.60
CA ARG A 30 2.75 -10.90 -20.95
C ARG A 30 1.66 -9.94 -20.50
N HIS A 31 2.07 -8.76 -20.04
CA HIS A 31 1.16 -7.76 -19.46
C HIS A 31 0.99 -6.53 -20.34
N ALA A 32 1.49 -6.58 -21.58
CA ALA A 32 1.48 -5.47 -22.54
C ALA A 32 2.00 -4.16 -21.92
N ILE A 33 3.07 -4.23 -21.12
CA ILE A 33 3.72 -3.05 -20.57
C ILE A 33 4.48 -2.36 -21.71
N THR A 34 3.86 -1.32 -22.24
CA THR A 34 4.40 -0.41 -23.26
C THR A 34 4.57 0.99 -22.66
N PRO A 35 5.22 1.94 -23.36
CA PRO A 35 5.26 3.33 -22.91
C PRO A 35 3.89 3.89 -22.54
N ASP A 36 2.86 3.57 -23.33
CA ASP A 36 1.50 4.03 -23.11
C ASP A 36 0.87 3.55 -21.80
N ALA A 37 1.30 2.41 -21.26
CA ALA A 37 0.82 1.91 -19.97
C ALA A 37 1.09 2.92 -18.84
N PHE A 38 2.20 3.67 -18.93
CA PHE A 38 2.61 4.64 -17.93
C PHE A 38 1.95 6.03 -18.08
N ARG A 39 1.10 6.24 -19.09
CA ARG A 39 0.46 7.54 -19.34
C ARG A 39 -0.31 8.07 -18.13
N VAL A 40 -0.90 7.15 -17.36
CA VAL A 40 -1.64 7.49 -16.14
C VAL A 40 -0.76 8.16 -15.08
N LEU A 41 0.52 7.78 -14.97
CA LEU A 41 1.46 8.38 -14.01
C LEU A 41 1.78 9.84 -14.38
N GLY A 42 1.75 10.19 -15.67
CA GLY A 42 1.93 11.57 -16.13
C GLY A 42 0.85 12.54 -15.63
N LYS A 43 -0.30 12.04 -15.15
CA LYS A 43 -1.38 12.84 -14.55
C LYS A 43 -1.27 12.97 -13.03
N THR A 44 -0.28 12.32 -12.42
CA THR A 44 -0.11 12.22 -10.97
C THR A 44 1.15 12.96 -10.53
N ALA A 45 1.25 13.28 -9.24
CA ALA A 45 2.45 13.89 -8.69
C ALA A 45 3.35 12.80 -8.09
N GLU A 46 4.54 12.61 -8.67
CA GLU A 46 5.57 11.72 -8.13
C GLU A 46 6.11 12.26 -6.80
N ILE A 47 6.26 11.39 -5.82
CA ILE A 47 6.93 11.63 -4.54
C ILE A 47 7.99 10.54 -4.40
N ARG A 48 9.22 10.89 -4.01
CA ARG A 48 10.28 9.92 -3.81
C ARG A 48 10.57 9.74 -2.34
N ASP A 49 10.75 8.49 -1.93
CA ASP A 49 11.24 8.18 -0.60
C ASP A 49 12.78 8.25 -0.55
N PRO A 50 13.40 8.10 0.64
CA PRO A 50 14.85 8.14 0.78
C PRO A 50 15.62 7.07 -0.02
N ASP A 51 14.98 5.99 -0.45
CA ASP A 51 15.60 4.95 -1.30
C ASP A 51 15.47 5.22 -2.80
N GLY A 52 14.81 6.34 -3.14
CA GLY A 52 14.48 6.70 -4.51
C GLY A 52 13.39 5.81 -5.11
N LYS A 53 12.51 5.21 -4.31
CA LYS A 53 11.27 4.60 -4.81
C LYS A 53 10.25 5.69 -5.12
N SER A 54 9.51 5.51 -6.20
CA SER A 54 8.48 6.43 -6.64
C SER A 54 7.13 6.03 -6.05
N PHE A 55 6.47 7.00 -5.43
CA PHE A 55 5.07 6.99 -5.01
C PHE A 55 4.33 8.01 -5.86
N PHE A 56 3.02 7.83 -6.07
CA PHE A 56 2.26 8.77 -6.90
C PHE A 56 1.01 9.25 -6.21
N LEU A 57 1.01 10.54 -5.85
CA LEU A 57 -0.18 11.21 -5.31
C LEU A 57 -1.21 11.37 -6.42
N LEU A 58 -2.38 10.79 -6.20
CA LEU A 58 -3.47 10.83 -7.15
C LEU A 58 -4.14 12.21 -7.16
N PRO A 59 -4.45 12.76 -8.35
CA PRO A 59 -5.19 14.01 -8.45
C PRO A 59 -6.62 13.86 -7.95
N ARG A 60 -7.23 14.99 -7.56
CA ARG A 60 -8.67 15.03 -7.24
C ARG A 60 -9.49 14.59 -8.45
N GLY A 61 -10.62 13.94 -8.19
CA GLY A 61 -11.54 13.48 -9.24
C GLY A 61 -11.02 12.34 -10.12
N ILE A 62 -9.88 11.71 -9.76
CA ILE A 62 -9.38 10.55 -10.52
C ILE A 62 -10.44 9.44 -10.58
N GLY A 63 -10.60 8.86 -11.76
CA GLY A 63 -11.47 7.69 -11.94
C GLY A 63 -10.87 6.44 -11.31
N GLY A 64 -11.71 5.52 -10.85
CA GLY A 64 -11.26 4.25 -10.25
C GLY A 64 -10.36 3.41 -11.17
N GLY A 65 -10.64 3.41 -12.48
CA GLY A 65 -9.79 2.74 -13.48
C GLY A 65 -8.39 3.35 -13.56
N ASP A 66 -8.30 4.67 -13.63
CA ASP A 66 -7.01 5.40 -13.63
C ASP A 66 -6.28 5.20 -12.30
N ALA A 67 -6.98 5.22 -11.15
CA ALA A 67 -6.37 4.95 -9.85
C ALA A 67 -5.78 3.53 -9.76
N ARG A 68 -6.51 2.53 -10.28
CA ARG A 68 -6.02 1.14 -10.36
C ARG A 68 -4.80 1.03 -11.28
N ALA A 69 -4.87 1.63 -12.47
CA ALA A 69 -3.77 1.64 -13.42
C ALA A 69 -2.53 2.32 -12.84
N ALA A 70 -2.69 3.47 -12.18
CA ALA A 70 -1.61 4.16 -11.48
C ALA A 70 -0.99 3.24 -10.42
N THR A 71 -1.82 2.58 -9.60
CA THR A 71 -1.36 1.65 -8.57
C THR A 71 -0.51 0.51 -9.13
N LEU A 72 -0.95 -0.13 -10.23
CA LEU A 72 -0.19 -1.19 -10.89
C LEU A 72 1.11 -0.65 -11.49
N CYS A 73 1.03 0.47 -12.23
CA CYS A 73 2.19 1.08 -12.88
C CYS A 73 3.23 1.55 -11.88
N THR A 74 2.82 2.01 -10.69
CA THR A 74 3.75 2.35 -9.60
C THR A 74 4.54 1.12 -9.15
N TYR A 75 3.90 -0.03 -8.94
CA TYR A 75 4.63 -1.27 -8.62
C TYR A 75 5.62 -1.65 -9.74
N VAL A 76 5.15 -1.63 -11.00
CA VAL A 76 5.97 -1.99 -12.16
C VAL A 76 7.19 -1.07 -12.26
N LEU A 77 6.98 0.25 -12.23
CA LEU A 77 8.03 1.27 -12.35
C LEU A 77 9.16 1.07 -11.33
N ASN A 78 8.82 0.73 -10.09
CA ASN A 78 9.80 0.60 -9.02
C ASN A 78 10.69 -0.64 -9.14
N ALA A 79 10.28 -1.65 -9.92
CA ALA A 79 10.98 -2.91 -10.10
C ALA A 79 11.27 -3.66 -8.79
N GLY A 80 10.32 -3.59 -7.84
CA GLY A 80 10.39 -4.21 -6.52
C GLY A 80 10.19 -3.22 -5.37
N THR A 81 9.83 -3.74 -4.20
CA THR A 81 9.40 -2.92 -3.05
C THR A 81 10.55 -2.44 -2.17
N GLY A 82 11.67 -3.14 -2.14
CA GLY A 82 12.76 -2.86 -1.17
C GLY A 82 12.56 -3.52 0.20
N TYR A 83 11.40 -4.15 0.44
CA TYR A 83 11.13 -4.92 1.64
C TYR A 83 12.21 -5.98 1.90
N GLY A 84 12.64 -6.10 3.16
CA GLY A 84 13.71 -7.01 3.59
C GLY A 84 15.14 -6.59 3.22
N ARG A 85 15.34 -5.42 2.60
CA ARG A 85 16.68 -4.88 2.31
C ARG A 85 17.24 -3.95 3.39
N LYS A 86 16.38 -3.46 4.28
CA LYS A 86 16.73 -2.52 5.36
C LYS A 86 16.57 -3.15 6.73
N GLY A 87 17.45 -2.74 7.65
CA GLY A 87 17.33 -2.99 9.08
C GLY A 87 18.12 -4.20 9.59
N ALA A 88 18.45 -4.16 10.88
CA ALA A 88 19.06 -5.28 11.62
C ALA A 88 18.03 -6.34 12.07
N HIS A 89 16.73 -6.04 11.93
CA HIS A 89 15.64 -6.89 12.37
C HIS A 89 15.15 -7.77 11.23
N ARG A 90 14.95 -9.06 11.54
CA ARG A 90 14.37 -10.04 10.62
C ARG A 90 12.95 -9.62 10.25
N THR A 91 12.64 -9.67 8.95
CA THR A 91 11.26 -9.50 8.45
C THR A 91 10.42 -10.75 8.72
N ASP A 92 9.10 -10.60 8.83
CA ASP A 92 8.21 -11.73 9.10
C ASP A 92 8.09 -12.67 7.90
N PHE A 93 8.27 -12.14 6.68
CA PHE A 93 8.17 -12.88 5.44
C PHE A 93 9.38 -12.67 4.53
N PRO A 94 9.65 -13.61 3.61
CA PRO A 94 10.62 -13.39 2.55
C PRO A 94 10.11 -12.34 1.54
N PRO A 95 10.99 -11.52 0.95
CA PRO A 95 10.62 -10.64 -0.14
C PRO A 95 10.03 -11.42 -1.31
N THR A 96 8.92 -10.92 -1.88
CA THR A 96 8.34 -11.53 -3.08
C THR A 96 9.17 -11.16 -4.30
N PRO A 97 9.61 -12.12 -5.13
CA PRO A 97 10.41 -11.83 -6.33
C PRO A 97 9.67 -10.91 -7.30
N TYR A 98 10.39 -9.94 -7.87
CA TYR A 98 9.86 -9.10 -8.93
C TYR A 98 9.81 -9.89 -10.24
N GLY A 99 8.64 -9.97 -10.87
CA GLY A 99 8.45 -10.75 -12.07
C GLY A 99 7.02 -10.75 -12.58
N ALA A 100 6.81 -11.39 -13.74
CA ALA A 100 5.50 -11.43 -14.38
C ALA A 100 4.45 -12.19 -13.55
N ALA A 101 4.86 -13.19 -12.77
CA ALA A 101 3.99 -13.89 -11.83
C ALA A 101 3.46 -12.97 -10.73
N GLU A 102 4.32 -12.11 -10.17
CA GLU A 102 3.93 -11.18 -9.11
C GLU A 102 3.01 -10.07 -9.64
N ILE A 103 3.27 -9.55 -10.83
CA ILE A 103 2.36 -8.61 -11.51
C ILE A 103 0.99 -9.27 -11.75
N THR A 104 0.97 -10.54 -12.18
CA THR A 104 -0.29 -11.29 -12.36
C THR A 104 -1.05 -11.40 -11.04
N ARG A 105 -0.36 -11.67 -9.92
CA ARG A 105 -0.96 -11.77 -8.59
C ARG A 105 -1.58 -10.44 -8.17
N ILE A 106 -0.85 -9.33 -8.33
CA ILE A 106 -1.35 -7.98 -8.04
C ILE A 106 -2.59 -7.66 -8.88
N MET A 107 -2.55 -7.94 -10.19
CA MET A 107 -3.71 -7.70 -11.07
C MET A 107 -4.95 -8.50 -10.65
N ARG A 108 -4.76 -9.77 -10.23
CA ARG A 108 -5.85 -10.62 -9.71
C ARG A 108 -6.41 -10.06 -8.40
N ARG A 109 -5.54 -9.65 -7.47
CA ARG A 109 -5.94 -9.02 -6.20
C ARG A 109 -6.74 -7.74 -6.45
N GLN A 110 -6.24 -6.86 -7.32
CA GLN A 110 -6.95 -5.62 -7.70
C GLN A 110 -8.31 -5.89 -8.37
N ASN A 111 -8.45 -6.98 -9.13
CA ASN A 111 -9.74 -7.38 -9.69
C ASN A 111 -10.70 -7.86 -8.60
N ALA A 112 -10.25 -8.72 -7.68
CA ALA A 112 -11.06 -9.21 -6.57
C ALA A 112 -11.50 -8.07 -5.62
N ASN A 113 -10.60 -7.11 -5.40
CA ASN A 113 -10.85 -5.87 -4.66
C ASN A 113 -11.35 -4.73 -5.56
N GLY A 114 -11.89 -5.01 -6.75
CA GLY A 114 -12.26 -3.97 -7.73
C GLY A 114 -13.23 -2.91 -7.19
N TRP A 115 -14.03 -3.27 -6.19
CA TRP A 115 -14.93 -2.38 -5.47
C TRP A 115 -14.21 -1.24 -4.72
N SER A 116 -12.98 -1.45 -4.23
CA SER A 116 -12.22 -0.38 -3.56
C SER A 116 -11.83 0.72 -4.55
N TYR A 117 -11.60 0.36 -5.82
CA TYR A 117 -11.31 1.30 -6.89
C TYR A 117 -12.57 1.99 -7.43
N THR A 118 -13.65 1.24 -7.68
CA THR A 118 -14.86 1.80 -8.31
C THR A 118 -15.71 2.63 -7.36
N ARG A 119 -15.71 2.31 -6.06
CA ARG A 119 -16.49 3.00 -5.03
C ARG A 119 -15.62 3.88 -4.14
N ASP A 120 -14.59 3.31 -3.54
CA ASP A 120 -13.97 3.93 -2.36
C ASP A 120 -12.96 5.01 -2.71
N VAL A 121 -12.27 4.92 -3.85
CA VAL A 121 -11.42 6.03 -4.37
C VAL A 121 -12.22 7.34 -4.45
N ARG A 122 -13.41 7.28 -5.06
CA ARG A 122 -14.29 8.45 -5.18
C ARG A 122 -14.84 8.88 -3.83
N PHE A 123 -15.13 7.94 -2.94
CA PHE A 123 -15.60 8.24 -1.59
C PHE A 123 -14.54 9.00 -0.79
N VAL A 124 -13.29 8.54 -0.78
CA VAL A 124 -12.17 9.20 -0.09
C VAL A 124 -12.00 10.63 -0.61
N ASP A 125 -11.97 10.81 -1.93
CA ASP A 125 -11.78 12.13 -2.55
C ASP A 125 -12.91 13.12 -2.19
N ARG A 126 -14.18 12.67 -2.27
CA ARG A 126 -15.36 13.48 -1.92
C ARG A 126 -15.40 13.89 -0.45
N ASN A 127 -14.81 13.08 0.43
CA ASN A 127 -14.71 13.37 1.85
C ASN A 127 -13.41 14.10 2.22
N GLY A 128 -12.73 14.70 1.23
CA GLY A 128 -11.55 15.53 1.43
C GLY A 128 -10.24 14.76 1.63
N GLY A 129 -10.29 13.42 1.70
CA GLY A 129 -9.11 12.57 1.81
C GLY A 129 -8.28 12.54 0.52
N ARG A 130 -7.06 12.00 0.62
CA ARG A 130 -6.16 11.82 -0.53
C ARG A 130 -5.54 10.43 -0.52
N LEU A 131 -5.07 10.03 -1.70
CA LEU A 131 -4.55 8.71 -1.97
C LEU A 131 -3.22 8.82 -2.72
N VAL A 132 -2.30 7.92 -2.37
CA VAL A 132 -1.02 7.71 -3.01
C VAL A 132 -0.96 6.26 -3.49
N ALA A 133 -0.57 6.04 -4.74
CA ALA A 133 -0.16 4.73 -5.23
C ALA A 133 1.23 4.39 -4.70
N THR A 134 1.41 3.17 -4.19
CA THR A 134 2.63 2.72 -3.50
C THR A 134 3.44 1.72 -4.35
N PRO A 135 4.75 1.58 -4.08
CA PRO A 135 5.58 0.54 -4.68
C PRO A 135 5.12 -0.90 -4.39
N ASN A 136 4.22 -1.12 -3.42
CA ASN A 136 3.67 -2.43 -3.06
C ASN A 136 2.41 -2.79 -3.88
N GLY A 137 2.03 -1.93 -4.83
CA GLY A 137 0.87 -2.16 -5.69
C GLY A 137 -0.47 -2.00 -4.97
N ILE A 138 -0.50 -1.27 -3.84
CA ILE A 138 -1.72 -0.89 -3.10
C ILE A 138 -1.82 0.64 -3.01
N LEU A 139 -2.98 1.14 -2.60
CA LEU A 139 -3.18 2.55 -2.28
C LEU A 139 -2.91 2.81 -0.79
N MET A 140 -2.23 3.91 -0.49
CA MET A 140 -2.12 4.45 0.86
C MET A 140 -2.87 5.78 0.92
N GLY A 141 -3.70 5.97 1.94
CA GLY A 141 -4.62 7.08 2.05
C GLY A 141 -4.61 7.76 3.40
N LEU A 142 -5.11 8.99 3.41
CA LEU A 142 -5.21 9.82 4.61
C LEU A 142 -6.42 10.75 4.50
N GLY A 143 -7.14 10.93 5.62
CA GLY A 143 -8.36 11.72 5.68
C GLY A 143 -9.62 10.98 5.20
N GLY A 144 -10.76 11.66 5.14
CA GLY A 144 -12.08 11.04 4.89
C GLY A 144 -12.95 10.97 6.16
N ASN A 145 -14.27 11.02 6.00
CA ASN A 145 -15.20 11.16 7.14
C ASN A 145 -15.57 9.81 7.82
N TRP A 146 -15.49 9.87 9.15
CA TRP A 146 -16.12 9.08 10.23
C TRP A 146 -16.02 7.54 10.26
N ILE A 147 -16.35 6.78 9.20
CA ILE A 147 -16.41 5.30 9.30
C ILE A 147 -15.03 4.66 9.51
N GLN A 148 -13.96 5.32 9.08
CA GLN A 148 -12.57 4.85 9.28
C GLN A 148 -12.02 5.18 10.67
N ARG A 149 -12.56 6.17 11.40
CA ARG A 149 -12.00 6.57 12.71
C ARG A 149 -12.29 5.57 13.84
N GLN A 150 -13.31 4.73 13.71
CA GLN A 150 -13.71 3.75 14.73
C GLN A 150 -12.80 2.50 14.77
N PHE A 151 -12.11 2.17 13.67
CA PHE A 151 -11.29 0.96 13.55
C PHE A 151 -9.77 1.22 13.69
N CYS A 152 -9.34 2.48 13.66
CA CYS A 152 -7.94 2.89 13.56
C CYS A 152 -7.17 2.94 14.92
N ARG A 153 -7.27 1.96 15.81
CA ARG A 153 -6.56 2.04 17.10
C ARG A 153 -5.04 1.82 17.02
N ARG A 154 -4.48 1.30 15.91
CA ARG A 154 -3.06 0.88 15.81
C ARG A 154 -2.42 1.15 14.44
N GLY A 155 -2.18 2.43 14.10
CA GLY A 155 -1.35 2.83 12.93
C GLY A 155 -2.11 3.04 11.62
N GLY A 156 -3.17 2.27 11.36
CA GLY A 156 -4.06 2.49 10.21
C GLY A 156 -5.08 1.35 10.04
N THR A 157 -5.75 1.30 8.90
CA THR A 157 -6.66 0.18 8.57
C THR A 157 -6.66 -0.06 7.07
N THR A 158 -6.48 -1.32 6.67
CA THR A 158 -6.61 -1.74 5.28
C THR A 158 -8.04 -2.18 4.95
N TRP A 159 -8.54 -1.65 3.83
CA TRP A 159 -9.88 -1.87 3.32
C TRP A 159 -9.82 -2.14 1.81
N GLY A 160 -9.93 -3.41 1.42
CA GLY A 160 -9.68 -3.83 0.05
C GLY A 160 -8.22 -3.57 -0.32
N ASP A 161 -7.97 -2.78 -1.36
CA ASP A 161 -6.62 -2.35 -1.78
C ASP A 161 -6.21 -0.96 -1.23
N ILE A 162 -6.93 -0.41 -0.25
CA ILE A 162 -6.65 0.91 0.35
C ILE A 162 -6.23 0.76 1.82
N PHE A 163 -4.99 1.10 2.13
CA PHE A 163 -4.49 1.30 3.48
C PHE A 163 -4.69 2.74 3.92
N MET A 164 -5.51 2.98 4.95
CA MET A 164 -5.73 4.30 5.52
C MET A 164 -4.87 4.52 6.75
N VAL A 165 -3.91 5.43 6.66
CA VAL A 165 -2.99 5.77 7.75
C VAL A 165 -3.72 6.59 8.81
N ASN A 166 -3.52 6.26 10.08
CA ASN A 166 -4.07 7.05 11.19
C ASN A 166 -3.04 8.03 11.77
N VAL A 167 -3.17 9.30 11.36
CA VAL A 167 -2.46 10.45 11.96
C VAL A 167 -3.43 11.47 12.58
N GLY A 168 -4.62 11.03 12.99
CA GLY A 168 -5.64 11.92 13.56
C GLY A 168 -6.33 12.82 12.54
N ALA A 169 -6.95 13.91 13.02
CA ALA A 169 -7.57 14.91 12.15
C ALA A 169 -6.50 15.79 11.49
N VAL A 170 -6.49 15.82 10.16
CA VAL A 170 -5.57 16.67 9.40
C VAL A 170 -6.35 17.58 8.46
N THR A 171 -5.79 18.77 8.20
CA THR A 171 -6.33 19.76 7.25
C THR A 171 -5.71 19.64 5.86
N ASP A 172 -4.48 19.12 5.77
CA ASP A 172 -3.79 18.85 4.49
C ASP A 172 -3.36 17.38 4.38
N PRO A 173 -4.26 16.48 3.92
CA PRO A 173 -3.92 15.08 3.70
C PRO A 173 -2.81 14.85 2.67
N ALA A 174 -2.72 15.70 1.63
CA ALA A 174 -1.72 15.54 0.57
C ALA A 174 -0.32 15.84 1.10
N GLY A 175 -0.14 16.93 1.84
CA GLY A 175 1.14 17.26 2.47
C GLY A 175 1.55 16.28 3.55
N TRP A 176 0.59 15.67 4.27
CA TRP A 176 0.91 14.58 5.20
C TRP A 176 1.36 13.31 4.49
N LEU A 177 0.70 12.89 3.41
CA LEU A 177 1.14 11.75 2.61
C LEU A 177 2.55 11.96 2.05
N ARG A 178 2.88 13.18 1.59
CA ARG A 178 4.24 13.54 1.18
C ARG A 178 5.23 13.36 2.31
N ARG A 179 4.96 13.94 3.49
CA ARG A 179 5.83 13.81 4.67
C ARG A 179 6.08 12.36 5.08
N ILE A 180 5.04 11.52 5.05
CA ILE A 180 5.16 10.09 5.38
C ILE A 180 6.12 9.42 4.38
N VAL A 181 5.88 9.59 3.07
CA VAL A 181 6.71 9.00 2.01
C VAL A 181 8.15 9.49 2.10
N GLU A 182 8.36 10.80 2.18
CA GLU A 182 9.68 11.43 2.23
C GLU A 182 10.46 11.04 3.50
N SER A 183 9.76 10.75 4.60
CA SER A 183 10.42 10.23 5.80
C SER A 183 10.89 8.78 5.65
N GLY A 184 10.25 7.98 4.79
CA GLY A 184 10.50 6.54 4.65
C GLY A 184 10.10 5.70 5.87
N HIS A 185 9.38 6.27 6.83
CA HIS A 185 8.98 5.62 8.08
C HIS A 185 7.46 5.61 8.24
N ALA A 186 6.95 4.64 9.01
CA ALA A 186 5.57 4.61 9.42
C ALA A 186 5.26 5.75 10.42
N TRP A 187 4.01 6.20 10.43
CA TRP A 187 3.52 7.22 11.35
C TRP A 187 2.29 6.70 12.08
N TYR A 188 2.10 7.15 13.32
CA TYR A 188 0.90 6.86 14.10
C TYR A 188 0.51 8.08 14.92
N VAL A 189 -0.71 8.06 15.46
CA VAL A 189 -1.19 9.09 16.37
C VAL A 189 -1.06 8.61 17.83
N ARG A 190 -0.52 9.46 18.70
CA ARG A 190 -0.51 9.23 20.15
C ARG A 190 -1.91 9.45 20.74
N ALA A 191 -2.10 9.04 21.99
CA ALA A 191 -3.36 9.21 22.72
C ALA A 191 -3.80 10.68 22.83
N ASP A 192 -2.85 11.61 22.81
CA ASP A 192 -3.08 13.07 22.84
C ASP A 192 -3.43 13.67 21.46
N GLY A 193 -3.52 12.84 20.41
CA GLY A 193 -3.81 13.29 19.04
C GLY A 193 -2.57 13.74 18.25
N THR A 194 -1.37 13.68 18.83
CA THR A 194 -0.14 14.12 18.17
C THR A 194 0.34 13.05 17.17
N PRO A 195 0.55 13.39 15.88
CA PRO A 195 1.20 12.51 14.92
C PRO A 195 2.68 12.34 15.25
N VAL A 196 3.16 11.11 15.27
CA VAL A 196 4.55 10.77 15.61
C VAL A 196 5.11 9.78 14.61
N GLN A 197 6.34 10.06 14.17
CA GLN A 197 7.12 9.15 13.34
C GLN A 197 7.57 7.94 14.17
N SER A 198 7.32 6.74 13.64
CA SER A 198 7.82 5.49 14.18
C SER A 198 9.27 5.23 13.73
N ARG A 199 9.95 4.31 14.42
CA ARG A 199 11.22 3.72 13.94
C ARG A 199 11.01 2.62 12.90
N LEU A 200 9.76 2.27 12.61
CA LEU A 200 9.42 1.22 11.67
C LEU A 200 9.50 1.75 10.24
N ASP A 201 10.22 1.02 9.39
CA ASP A 201 10.33 1.32 7.96
C ASP A 201 8.96 1.27 7.29
N LEU A 202 8.68 2.26 6.43
CA LEU A 202 7.42 2.33 5.69
C LEU A 202 7.20 1.10 4.80
N ASP A 203 8.27 0.54 4.21
CA ASP A 203 8.19 -0.68 3.39
C ASP A 203 7.67 -1.89 4.15
N ARG A 204 8.00 -2.00 5.45
CA ARG A 204 7.56 -3.11 6.29
C ARG A 204 6.05 -3.02 6.54
N VAL A 205 5.58 -1.82 6.90
CA VAL A 205 4.15 -1.57 7.04
C VAL A 205 3.43 -1.80 5.72
N LEU A 206 3.91 -1.22 4.60
CA LEU A 206 3.25 -1.42 3.31
C LEU A 206 3.26 -2.87 2.84
N HIS A 207 4.23 -3.69 3.27
CA HIS A 207 4.22 -5.12 3.01
C HIS A 207 3.15 -5.83 3.86
N HIS A 208 3.09 -5.53 5.16
CA HIS A 208 2.06 -6.01 6.08
C HIS A 208 0.65 -5.68 5.56
N GLU A 209 0.42 -4.42 5.18
CA GLU A 209 -0.87 -3.95 4.66
C GLU A 209 -1.21 -4.59 3.31
N GLU A 210 -0.23 -4.84 2.45
CA GLU A 210 -0.45 -5.57 1.20
C GLU A 210 -0.92 -7.01 1.46
N ARG A 211 -0.51 -7.65 2.55
CA ARG A 211 -1.03 -8.95 2.96
C ARG A 211 -2.47 -8.86 3.44
N HIS A 212 -2.86 -7.82 4.17
CA HIS A 212 -4.26 -7.55 4.45
C HIS A 212 -5.08 -7.37 3.17
N CYS A 213 -4.54 -6.69 2.14
CA CYS A 213 -5.21 -6.61 0.84
C CYS A 213 -5.43 -7.99 0.21
N ARG A 214 -4.50 -8.93 0.38
CA ARG A 214 -4.67 -10.34 -0.07
C ARG A 214 -5.79 -11.03 0.68
N GLN A 215 -5.85 -10.88 2.00
CA GLN A 215 -6.93 -11.44 2.83
C GLN A 215 -8.30 -10.91 2.37
N TRP A 216 -8.40 -9.61 2.05
CA TRP A 216 -9.61 -9.03 1.45
C TRP A 216 -9.98 -9.65 0.11
N ALA A 217 -8.99 -9.88 -0.77
CA ALA A 217 -9.23 -10.49 -2.07
C ALA A 217 -9.70 -11.96 -1.96
N GLU A 218 -9.16 -12.71 -0.99
CA GLU A 218 -9.50 -14.12 -0.78
C GLU A 218 -10.87 -14.30 -0.12
N LYS A 219 -11.18 -13.49 0.90
CA LYS A 219 -12.42 -13.60 1.69
C LYS A 219 -13.58 -12.83 1.05
N GLY A 220 -13.28 -11.86 0.19
CA GLY A 220 -14.24 -10.94 -0.38
C GLY A 220 -14.85 -10.00 0.66
N TYR A 221 -15.62 -9.02 0.17
CA TYR A 221 -16.18 -7.95 1.02
C TYR A 221 -17.02 -8.47 2.19
N VAL A 222 -17.91 -9.43 1.93
CA VAL A 222 -18.82 -10.01 2.93
C VAL A 222 -18.07 -10.94 3.90
N GLY A 223 -17.13 -11.75 3.39
CA GLY A 223 -16.33 -12.66 4.23
C GLY A 223 -15.45 -11.89 5.20
N MET A 224 -14.85 -10.79 4.76
CA MET A 224 -14.08 -9.92 5.63
C MET A 224 -14.93 -9.22 6.68
N LEU A 225 -16.11 -8.66 6.33
CA LEU A 225 -16.98 -8.05 7.35
C LEU A 225 -17.41 -9.05 8.42
N ARG A 226 -17.67 -10.30 8.04
CA ARG A 226 -17.99 -11.39 8.98
C ARG A 226 -16.81 -11.71 9.88
N ASP A 227 -15.62 -11.87 9.32
CA ASP A 227 -14.41 -12.21 10.07
C ASP A 227 -13.95 -11.05 10.97
N TYR A 228 -13.97 -9.81 10.49
CA TYR A 228 -13.76 -8.60 11.29
C TYR A 228 -14.75 -8.53 12.44
N GLY A 229 -16.05 -8.75 12.19
CA GLY A 229 -17.06 -8.76 13.25
C GLY A 229 -16.79 -9.81 14.32
N ARG A 230 -16.37 -11.02 13.91
CA ARG A 230 -16.00 -12.11 14.84
C ARG A 230 -14.75 -11.76 15.65
N GLU A 231 -13.76 -11.13 15.03
CA GLU A 231 -12.50 -10.80 15.68
C GLU A 231 -12.59 -9.57 16.57
N LEU A 232 -13.42 -8.58 16.22
CA LEU A 232 -13.73 -7.44 17.10
C LEU A 232 -14.40 -7.93 18.39
N VAL A 233 -15.32 -8.89 18.29
CA VAL A 233 -15.93 -9.55 19.45
C VAL A 233 -14.88 -10.31 20.26
N ARG A 234 -13.91 -10.95 19.59
CA ARG A 234 -12.88 -11.77 20.25
C ARG A 234 -11.81 -10.91 20.95
N GLU A 235 -11.38 -9.82 20.33
CA GLU A 235 -10.48 -8.83 20.91
C GLU A 235 -11.14 -8.12 22.09
N TYR A 236 -12.42 -7.74 21.95
CA TYR A 236 -13.17 -7.05 23.00
C TYR A 236 -13.50 -7.98 24.19
N ALA A 237 -13.83 -9.26 23.94
CA ALA A 237 -14.19 -10.21 24.99
C ALA A 237 -12.98 -10.93 25.63
N PHE A 238 -11.86 -11.10 24.91
CA PHE A 238 -10.75 -11.95 25.35
C PHE A 238 -9.35 -11.32 25.25
N GLY A 239 -9.21 -10.08 24.76
CA GLY A 239 -7.92 -9.39 24.68
C GLY A 239 -6.86 -10.09 23.79
N ALA A 240 -7.28 -11.02 22.94
CA ALA A 240 -6.40 -11.85 22.13
C ALA A 240 -5.88 -11.12 20.88
N ILE A 241 -4.63 -11.41 20.49
CA ILE A 241 -4.06 -10.96 19.22
C ILE A 241 -4.90 -11.56 18.07
N ASN A 242 -5.23 -10.72 17.11
CA ASN A 242 -6.05 -11.09 15.97
C ASN A 242 -5.25 -12.00 15.00
N ARG A 243 -5.82 -13.14 14.59
CA ARG A 243 -5.21 -14.09 13.62
C ARG A 243 -4.91 -13.44 12.27
N LEU A 244 -5.71 -12.46 11.83
CA LEU A 244 -5.43 -11.71 10.61
C LEU A 244 -4.11 -10.92 10.70
N GLU A 245 -3.80 -10.37 11.87
CA GLU A 245 -2.57 -9.61 12.14
C GLU A 245 -1.36 -10.54 12.22
N GLU A 246 -1.52 -11.74 12.80
CA GLU A 246 -0.50 -12.79 12.79
C GLU A 246 -0.16 -13.23 11.35
N ASP A 247 -1.18 -13.51 10.54
CA ASP A 247 -1.03 -13.90 9.14
C ASP A 247 -0.46 -12.76 8.27
N ALA A 248 -0.64 -11.51 8.68
CA ALA A 248 -0.08 -10.33 8.01
C ALA A 248 1.34 -9.95 8.50
N GLY A 249 1.81 -10.54 9.60
CA GLY A 249 3.14 -10.33 10.17
C GLY A 249 3.16 -9.26 11.24
N LEU A 250 3.24 -9.69 12.50
CA LEU A 250 3.18 -8.81 13.67
C LEU A 250 4.33 -7.79 13.70
N ALA A 251 5.58 -8.22 13.51
CA ALA A 251 6.73 -7.35 13.64
C ALA A 251 6.79 -6.33 12.49
N ASP A 252 6.37 -6.72 11.29
CA ASP A 252 6.26 -5.84 10.14
C ASP A 252 5.12 -4.82 10.27
N GLY A 253 4.07 -5.15 11.01
CA GLY A 253 3.02 -4.22 11.45
C GLY A 253 3.39 -3.36 12.67
N GLY A 254 4.58 -3.59 13.27
CA GLY A 254 5.06 -2.85 14.44
C GLY A 254 4.61 -3.39 15.79
N TYR A 255 3.96 -4.56 15.82
CA TYR A 255 3.65 -5.28 17.03
C TYR A 255 4.91 -6.00 17.55
N ARG A 256 5.14 -5.93 18.86
CA ARG A 256 6.00 -6.93 19.49
C ARG A 256 5.19 -8.23 19.49
N ALA A 257 5.69 -9.28 18.84
CA ALA A 257 5.21 -10.63 19.11
C ALA A 257 5.24 -10.77 20.63
N SER A 258 4.08 -10.90 21.28
CA SER A 258 4.02 -11.13 22.70
C SER A 258 4.72 -12.46 22.94
N ILE A 259 5.96 -12.41 23.40
CA ILE A 259 6.58 -13.57 24.02
C ILE A 259 5.71 -13.84 25.25
N PRO A 260 5.02 -14.99 25.35
CA PRO A 260 4.34 -15.34 26.57
C PRO A 260 5.39 -15.72 27.60
N TRP A 261 5.56 -14.87 28.61
CA TRP A 261 5.97 -15.29 29.95
C TRP A 261 5.04 -14.59 30.93
#